data_AF-A0A2Z3X9R1-F1
#
_entry.id   AF-A0A2Z3X9R1-F1
#
_cell.length_a   1.000
_cell.length_b   1.000
_cell.length_c   1.000
_cell.angle_alpha   90.00
_cell.angle_beta   90.00
_cell.angle_gamma   90.00
#
_symmetry.space_group_name_H-M   'P 1'
#
loop_
_entity.id
_entity.type
_entity.pdbx_description
1 polymer ?
#
loop_
_entity_poly.entity_id
_entity_poly.type
_entity_poly.pdbx_seq_one_letter_code
_entity_poly.pdbx_strand_id
1 'polypeptide(L)'
;MSDVTDKKENIGQEVAGDFFKDLRSAIFQKVGTPLYISIITIFCIDNWDKLLFLAFSKISIESRIYVLNHETPFTYWPCVAYGVLFTVLMPYLTRLIELSQYFSNLWKSNISSWSDVASFRNIDKTNRLKHRIDIRDEKRNKRKVEYTDKCNKLIADIKSLEKKHGNLKSDWDSLKGIYDLYSSALTSSTIDLKTANENLSNVKKELDELSNFISEMLALEKISNNQLSEIKDKVITRINGINLIVIKNSSDEFFNRIFIRDEDVKHLDKKMKETLSNIESRDNPKY
;
A
#
# COMPACT_ATOMS: atom_id res chain seq x y z
N MET A 1 -14.91 -6.11 103.59
CA MET A 1 -13.62 -5.63 103.03
C MET A 1 -12.39 -6.24 103.73
N SER A 2 -12.57 -7.20 104.66
CA SER A 2 -11.49 -7.93 105.36
C SER A 2 -11.14 -9.28 104.73
N ASP A 3 -11.94 -9.77 103.78
CA ASP A 3 -11.90 -11.18 103.35
C ASP A 3 -11.09 -11.40 102.05
N VAL A 4 -10.67 -10.32 101.39
CA VAL A 4 -9.95 -10.35 100.11
C VAL A 4 -8.43 -10.20 100.30
N THR A 5 -8.01 -9.62 101.43
CA THR A 5 -6.60 -9.47 101.81
C THR A 5 -6.03 -10.77 102.37
N ASP A 6 -6.76 -11.48 103.25
CA ASP A 6 -6.30 -12.75 103.86
C ASP A 6 -6.18 -13.90 102.84
N LYS A 7 -6.98 -13.85 101.77
CA LYS A 7 -6.94 -14.83 100.68
C LYS A 7 -5.75 -14.64 99.75
N LYS A 8 -5.28 -13.40 99.54
CA LYS A 8 -4.10 -13.12 98.70
C LYS A 8 -2.79 -13.44 99.41
N GLU A 9 -2.74 -13.27 100.73
CA GLU A 9 -1.56 -13.59 101.54
C GLU A 9 -1.36 -15.12 101.66
N ASN A 10 -2.45 -15.88 101.84
CA ASN A 10 -2.41 -17.35 101.87
C ASN A 10 -2.02 -17.99 100.52
N ILE A 11 -2.52 -17.46 99.38
CA ILE A 11 -2.17 -18.01 98.06
C ILE A 11 -0.70 -17.72 97.72
N GLY A 12 -0.15 -16.58 98.14
CA GLY A 12 1.27 -16.26 97.97
C GLY A 12 2.20 -17.17 98.79
N GLN A 13 1.81 -17.53 100.01
CA GLN A 13 2.54 -18.47 100.86
C GLN A 13 2.39 -19.94 100.40
N GLU A 14 1.22 -20.36 99.93
CA GLU A 14 1.02 -21.69 99.35
C GLU A 14 1.83 -21.88 98.06
N VAL A 15 1.79 -20.92 97.14
CA VAL A 15 2.49 -21.04 95.85
C VAL A 15 4.00 -20.97 96.03
N ALA A 16 4.52 -20.14 96.94
CA ALA A 16 5.95 -20.15 97.27
C ALA A 16 6.35 -21.44 98.01
N GLY A 17 5.53 -21.89 98.97
CA GLY A 17 5.76 -23.12 99.72
C GLY A 17 5.77 -24.36 98.83
N ASP A 18 4.87 -24.44 97.85
CA ASP A 18 4.78 -25.55 96.91
C ASP A 18 5.88 -25.49 95.84
N PHE A 19 6.30 -24.30 95.41
CA PHE A 19 7.46 -24.15 94.51
C PHE A 19 8.77 -24.61 95.18
N PHE A 20 8.99 -24.27 96.46
CA PHE A 20 10.15 -24.75 97.21
C PHE A 20 10.05 -26.23 97.55
N LYS A 21 8.85 -26.76 97.80
CA LYS A 21 8.65 -28.22 97.99
C LYS A 21 8.89 -28.99 96.71
N ASP A 22 8.48 -28.49 95.56
CA ASP A 22 8.69 -29.14 94.26
C ASP A 22 10.15 -29.02 93.80
N LEU A 23 10.80 -27.88 94.04
CA LEU A 23 12.24 -27.74 93.81
C LEU A 23 13.03 -28.66 94.75
N ARG A 24 12.65 -28.72 96.03
CA ARG A 24 13.24 -29.65 96.99
C ARG A 24 12.99 -31.10 96.59
N SER A 25 11.77 -31.46 96.17
CA SER A 25 11.42 -32.81 95.71
C SER A 25 12.20 -33.20 94.45
N ALA A 26 12.30 -32.31 93.47
CA ALA A 26 13.06 -32.52 92.25
C ALA A 26 14.56 -32.62 92.51
N ILE A 27 15.10 -31.81 93.44
CA ILE A 27 16.49 -31.93 93.90
C ILE A 27 16.66 -33.24 94.67
N PHE A 28 15.81 -33.61 95.62
CA PHE A 28 15.94 -34.88 96.36
C PHE A 28 15.82 -36.13 95.48
N GLN A 29 14.92 -36.11 94.48
CA GLN A 29 14.77 -37.20 93.50
C GLN A 29 15.93 -37.25 92.49
N LYS A 30 16.54 -36.11 92.13
CA LYS A 30 17.70 -36.04 91.21
C LYS A 30 19.05 -35.99 91.92
N VAL A 31 19.10 -35.86 93.24
CA VAL A 31 20.35 -35.86 94.00
C VAL A 31 20.63 -37.28 94.47
N GLY A 32 19.66 -38.05 94.97
CA GLY A 32 19.91 -39.40 95.48
C GLY A 32 20.72 -40.28 94.51
N THR A 33 20.13 -40.66 93.38
CA THR A 33 20.76 -41.60 92.44
C THR A 33 22.03 -41.04 91.77
N PRO A 34 22.05 -39.81 91.25
CA PRO A 34 23.24 -39.24 90.61
C PRO A 34 24.37 -38.91 91.59
N LEU A 35 24.08 -38.54 92.84
CA LEU A 35 25.10 -38.29 93.87
C LEU A 35 25.79 -39.57 94.29
N TYR A 36 25.04 -40.65 94.56
CA TYR A 36 25.66 -41.93 94.89
C TYR A 36 26.49 -42.45 93.70
N ILE A 37 25.96 -42.38 92.48
CA ILE A 37 26.71 -42.77 91.29
C ILE A 37 27.96 -41.90 91.12
N SER A 38 27.87 -40.59 91.30
CA SER A 38 29.02 -39.68 91.16
C SER A 38 30.08 -39.94 92.23
N ILE A 39 29.67 -40.10 93.49
CA ILE A 39 30.58 -40.40 94.61
C ILE A 39 31.24 -41.76 94.40
N ILE A 40 30.50 -42.80 94.02
CA ILE A 40 31.05 -44.13 93.73
C ILE A 40 32.01 -44.07 92.54
N THR A 41 31.63 -43.35 91.47
CA THR A 41 32.47 -43.20 90.27
C THR A 41 33.78 -42.50 90.60
N ILE A 42 33.72 -41.38 91.33
CA ILE A 42 34.92 -40.63 91.74
C ILE A 42 35.74 -41.45 92.73
N PHE A 43 35.11 -42.17 93.65
CA PHE A 43 35.80 -43.08 94.57
C PHE A 43 36.57 -44.17 93.83
N CYS A 44 35.94 -44.78 92.80
CA CYS A 44 36.60 -45.77 91.95
C CYS A 44 37.75 -45.19 91.14
N ILE A 45 37.64 -43.94 90.67
CA ILE A 45 38.71 -43.25 89.94
C ILE A 45 39.87 -42.89 90.87
N ASP A 46 39.59 -42.28 92.03
CA ASP A 46 40.63 -41.79 92.95
C ASP A 46 41.33 -42.94 93.71
N ASN A 47 40.68 -44.09 93.87
CA ASN A 47 41.23 -45.26 94.56
C ASN A 47 41.43 -46.45 93.61
N TRP A 48 41.58 -46.20 92.31
CA TRP A 48 41.69 -47.24 91.28
C TRP A 48 42.85 -48.20 91.55
N ASP A 49 43.98 -47.68 92.01
CA ASP A 49 45.19 -48.42 92.35
C ASP A 49 44.96 -49.41 93.50
N LYS A 50 44.25 -48.98 94.55
CA LYS A 50 43.87 -49.79 95.72
C LYS A 50 42.86 -50.86 95.36
N LEU A 51 41.89 -50.53 94.50
CA LEU A 51 40.91 -51.49 93.98
C LEU A 51 41.59 -52.57 93.14
N LEU A 52 42.54 -52.20 92.28
CA LEU A 52 43.34 -53.15 91.53
C LEU A 52 44.26 -53.98 92.43
N PHE A 53 44.87 -53.38 93.46
CA PHE A 53 45.68 -54.11 94.43
C PHE A 53 44.85 -55.16 95.18
N LEU A 54 43.64 -54.80 95.62
CA LEU A 54 42.73 -55.74 96.27
C LEU A 54 42.32 -56.89 95.34
N ALA A 55 42.04 -56.59 94.06
CA ALA A 55 41.57 -57.57 93.09
C ALA A 55 42.68 -58.49 92.54
N PHE A 56 43.88 -57.95 92.26
CA PHE A 56 44.91 -58.63 91.45
C PHE A 56 46.21 -58.95 92.17
N SER A 57 46.39 -58.54 93.43
CA SER A 57 47.58 -58.95 94.21
C SER A 57 47.63 -60.48 94.37
N LYS A 58 48.80 -61.04 94.66
CA LYS A 58 49.01 -62.49 94.96
C LYS A 58 49.08 -62.78 96.46
N ILE A 59 49.04 -61.75 97.29
CA ILE A 59 49.17 -61.83 98.76
C ILE A 59 47.86 -62.38 99.37
N SER A 60 47.89 -62.95 100.58
CA SER A 60 46.68 -63.35 101.30
C SER A 60 45.72 -62.16 101.52
N ILE A 61 44.42 -62.44 101.62
CA ILE A 61 43.37 -61.42 101.73
C ILE A 61 43.57 -60.58 103.01
N GLU A 62 43.94 -61.21 104.12
CA GLU A 62 44.18 -60.55 105.42
C GLU A 62 45.32 -59.52 105.33
N SER A 63 46.43 -59.88 104.68
CA SER A 63 47.54 -58.95 104.51
C SER A 63 47.21 -57.82 103.53
N ARG A 64 46.37 -58.05 102.50
CA ARG A 64 45.88 -56.95 101.63
C ARG A 64 45.03 -55.96 102.40
N ILE A 65 44.11 -56.44 103.25
CA ILE A 65 43.25 -55.60 104.07
C ILE A 65 44.10 -54.82 105.09
N TYR A 66 45.12 -55.44 105.67
CA TYR A 66 46.04 -54.76 106.60
C TYR A 66 46.75 -53.56 105.93
N VAL A 67 47.35 -53.77 104.75
CA VAL A 67 48.05 -52.72 103.98
C VAL A 67 47.10 -51.59 103.61
N LEU A 68 45.89 -51.92 103.14
CA LEU A 68 44.88 -50.93 102.76
C LEU A 68 44.27 -50.18 103.94
N ASN A 69 44.37 -50.69 105.17
CA ASN A 69 43.86 -49.99 106.35
C ASN A 69 44.93 -49.14 107.06
N HIS A 70 46.22 -49.49 106.95
CA HIS A 70 47.29 -48.86 107.73
C HIS A 70 48.34 -48.12 106.91
N GLU A 71 48.68 -48.60 105.71
CA GLU A 71 49.75 -48.00 104.90
C GLU A 71 49.20 -47.10 103.80
N THR A 72 48.12 -47.53 103.13
CA THR A 72 47.49 -46.77 102.04
C THR A 72 45.96 -46.72 102.20
N PRO A 73 45.44 -46.05 103.25
CA PRO A 73 44.01 -45.96 103.53
C PRO A 73 43.22 -45.41 102.35
N PHE A 74 42.03 -45.96 102.13
CA PHE A 74 41.08 -45.43 101.13
C PHE A 74 40.76 -43.96 101.40
N THR A 75 40.75 -43.18 100.32
CA THR A 75 40.49 -41.75 100.35
C THR A 75 39.01 -41.52 100.10
N TYR A 76 38.23 -41.20 101.14
CA TYR A 76 36.77 -41.05 101.03
C TYR A 76 36.32 -39.58 100.96
N TRP A 77 36.95 -38.71 101.74
CA TRP A 77 36.49 -37.33 101.94
C TRP A 77 36.50 -36.47 100.66
N PRO A 78 37.59 -36.46 99.85
CA PRO A 78 37.60 -35.77 98.56
C PRO A 78 36.53 -36.30 97.59
N CYS A 79 36.30 -37.62 97.55
CA CYS A 79 35.33 -38.22 96.64
C CYS A 79 33.89 -37.80 96.98
N VAL A 80 33.56 -37.69 98.27
CA VAL A 80 32.27 -37.15 98.72
C VAL A 80 32.16 -35.66 98.36
N ALA A 81 33.20 -34.87 98.63
CA ALA A 81 33.20 -33.43 98.32
C ALA A 81 33.03 -33.15 96.82
N TYR A 82 33.79 -33.84 95.96
CA TYR A 82 33.70 -33.70 94.51
C TYR A 82 32.40 -34.27 93.95
N GLY A 83 31.88 -35.38 94.49
CA GLY A 83 30.60 -35.93 94.07
C GLY A 83 29.42 -35.01 94.38
N VAL A 84 29.42 -34.37 95.55
CA VAL A 84 28.44 -33.33 95.90
C VAL A 84 28.58 -32.13 94.98
N LEU A 85 29.80 -31.63 94.78
CA LEU A 85 30.08 -30.47 93.93
C LEU A 85 29.64 -30.72 92.48
N PHE A 86 29.96 -31.89 91.93
CA PHE A 86 29.57 -32.29 90.58
C PHE A 86 28.04 -32.40 90.44
N THR A 87 27.37 -33.02 91.41
CA THR A 87 25.91 -33.17 91.38
C THR A 87 25.21 -31.81 91.43
N VAL A 88 25.76 -30.85 92.18
CA VAL A 88 25.22 -29.49 92.25
C VAL A 88 25.52 -28.70 90.97
N LEU A 89 26.71 -28.84 90.38
CA LEU A 89 27.13 -28.06 89.21
C LEU A 89 26.58 -28.58 87.88
N MET A 90 26.38 -29.89 87.75
CA MET A 90 25.94 -30.52 86.51
C MET A 90 24.66 -29.92 85.89
N PRO A 91 23.57 -29.64 86.63
CA PRO A 91 22.38 -29.03 86.04
C PRO A 91 22.64 -27.65 85.43
N TYR A 92 23.58 -26.87 85.99
CA TYR A 92 23.95 -25.57 85.45
C TYR A 92 24.76 -25.71 84.16
N LEU A 93 25.68 -26.68 84.10
CA LEU A 93 26.46 -26.98 82.90
C LEU A 93 25.56 -27.43 81.75
N THR A 94 24.59 -28.32 82.01
CA THR A 94 23.62 -28.76 80.99
C THR A 94 22.83 -27.57 80.43
N ARG A 95 22.36 -26.68 81.31
CA ARG A 95 21.59 -25.49 80.89
C ARG A 95 22.43 -24.49 80.08
N LEU A 96 23.71 -24.34 80.37
CA LEU A 96 24.62 -23.51 79.58
C LEU A 96 24.84 -24.06 78.17
N ILE A 97 24.95 -25.39 78.04
CA ILE A 97 25.07 -26.05 76.73
C ILE A 97 23.80 -25.84 75.91
N GLU A 98 22.62 -26.02 76.51
CA GLU A 98 21.33 -25.78 75.85
C GLU A 98 21.18 -24.32 75.38
N LEU A 99 21.57 -23.35 76.21
CA LEU A 99 21.56 -21.93 75.83
C LEU A 99 22.49 -21.65 74.64
N SER A 100 23.70 -22.22 74.65
CA SER A 100 24.64 -22.08 73.53
C SER A 100 24.05 -22.63 72.22
N GLN A 101 23.42 -23.80 72.29
CA GLN A 101 22.74 -24.40 71.13
C GLN A 101 21.56 -23.55 70.65
N TYR A 102 20.77 -22.99 71.56
CA TYR A 102 19.65 -22.11 71.23
C TYR A 102 20.12 -20.85 70.49
N PHE A 103 21.18 -20.18 70.99
CA PHE A 103 21.76 -19.01 70.33
C PHE A 103 22.33 -19.35 68.95
N SER A 104 23.00 -20.50 68.81
CA SER A 104 23.52 -20.96 67.51
C SER A 104 22.41 -21.15 66.47
N ASN A 105 21.30 -21.77 66.87
CA ASN A 105 20.16 -22.02 65.99
C ASN A 105 19.45 -20.72 65.57
N LEU A 106 19.27 -19.77 66.51
CA LEU A 106 18.73 -18.45 66.19
C LEU A 106 19.60 -17.70 65.18
N TRP A 107 20.92 -17.76 65.35
CA TRP A 107 21.86 -17.11 64.45
C TRP A 107 21.81 -17.70 63.04
N LYS A 108 21.75 -19.03 62.95
CA LYS A 108 21.62 -19.75 61.67
C LYS A 108 20.32 -19.42 60.96
N SER A 109 19.21 -19.33 61.68
CA SER A 109 17.89 -18.98 61.14
C SER A 109 17.83 -17.54 60.61
N ASN A 110 18.49 -16.59 61.28
CA ASN A 110 18.53 -15.21 60.81
C ASN A 110 19.33 -15.08 59.50
N ILE A 111 20.45 -15.80 59.37
CA ILE A 111 21.27 -15.79 58.15
C ILE A 111 20.52 -16.40 56.95
N SER A 112 19.79 -17.51 57.15
CA SER A 112 19.01 -18.13 56.07
C SER A 112 17.88 -17.23 55.58
N SER A 113 17.17 -16.57 56.50
CA SER A 113 16.07 -15.66 56.13
C SER A 113 16.55 -14.47 55.27
N TRP A 114 17.78 -14.00 55.49
CA TRP A 114 18.35 -12.90 54.71
C TRP A 114 18.78 -13.34 53.31
N SER A 115 19.28 -14.58 53.18
CA SER A 115 19.56 -15.22 51.89
C SER A 115 18.31 -15.36 51.04
N ASP A 116 17.18 -15.75 51.64
CA ASP A 116 15.91 -15.91 50.93
C ASP A 116 15.36 -14.57 50.42
N VAL A 117 15.43 -13.51 51.22
CA VAL A 117 15.02 -12.16 50.78
C VAL A 117 15.87 -11.68 49.59
N ALA A 118 17.18 -11.95 49.60
CA ALA A 118 18.07 -11.61 48.50
C ALA A 118 17.75 -12.40 47.22
N SER A 119 17.43 -13.69 47.35
CA SER A 119 17.07 -14.55 46.21
C SER A 119 15.74 -14.13 45.57
N PHE A 120 14.71 -13.84 46.36
CA PHE A 120 13.43 -13.31 45.87
C PHE A 120 13.59 -11.98 45.14
N ARG A 121 14.42 -11.07 45.65
CA ARG A 121 14.68 -9.79 44.99
C ARG A 121 15.37 -9.95 43.64
N ASN A 122 16.23 -10.95 43.49
CA ASN A 122 16.88 -11.26 42.22
C ASN A 122 15.91 -11.89 41.21
N ILE A 123 15.02 -12.77 41.66
CA ILE A 123 13.96 -13.39 40.84
C ILE A 123 12.97 -12.33 40.33
N ASP A 124 12.56 -11.39 41.18
CA ASP A 124 11.66 -10.30 40.75
C ASP A 124 12.35 -9.38 39.71
N LYS A 125 13.63 -9.08 39.90
CA LYS A 125 14.40 -8.31 38.91
C LYS A 125 14.51 -9.03 37.56
N THR A 126 14.80 -10.32 37.54
CA THR A 126 14.91 -11.09 36.29
C THR A 126 13.56 -11.20 35.58
N ASN A 127 12.47 -11.44 36.31
CA ASN A 127 11.12 -11.48 35.76
C ASN A 127 10.71 -10.14 35.13
N ARG A 128 10.99 -9.01 35.81
CA ARG A 128 10.74 -7.67 35.26
C ARG A 128 11.57 -7.40 34.00
N LEU A 129 12.82 -7.88 33.97
CA LEU A 129 13.68 -7.74 32.79
C LEU A 129 13.13 -8.55 31.61
N LYS A 130 12.72 -9.80 31.86
CA LYS A 130 12.13 -10.69 30.86
C LYS A 130 10.85 -10.10 30.29
N HIS A 131 9.94 -9.63 31.13
CA HIS A 131 8.72 -8.94 30.71
C HIS A 131 8.98 -7.70 29.84
N ARG A 132 10.04 -6.92 30.15
CA ARG A 132 10.44 -5.78 29.31
C ARG A 132 10.98 -6.21 27.94
N ILE A 133 11.68 -7.34 27.87
CA ILE A 133 12.18 -7.92 26.62
C ILE A 133 10.98 -8.41 25.79
N ASP A 134 10.06 -9.16 26.40
CA ASP A 134 8.87 -9.69 25.73
C ASP A 134 8.02 -8.57 25.11
N ILE A 135 7.74 -7.49 25.86
CA ILE A 135 7.02 -6.30 25.32
C ILE A 135 7.77 -5.67 24.15
N ARG A 136 9.10 -5.61 24.21
CA ARG A 136 9.92 -5.01 23.15
C ARG A 136 9.86 -5.86 21.89
N ASP A 137 9.96 -7.17 22.03
CA ASP A 137 9.89 -8.11 20.91
C ASP A 137 8.49 -8.18 20.31
N GLU A 138 7.44 -8.12 21.12
CA GLU A 138 6.06 -8.04 20.64
C GLU A 138 5.82 -6.76 19.83
N LYS A 139 6.29 -5.60 20.30
CA LYS A 139 6.22 -4.33 19.53
C LYS A 139 7.02 -4.41 18.24
N ARG A 140 8.19 -5.06 18.25
CA ARG A 140 9.03 -5.24 17.06
C ARG A 140 8.36 -6.15 16.03
N ASN A 141 7.74 -7.24 16.49
CA ASN A 141 7.00 -8.16 15.63
C ASN A 141 5.75 -7.51 15.03
N LYS A 142 4.98 -6.75 15.82
CA LYS A 142 3.83 -5.97 15.30
C LYS A 142 4.25 -5.02 14.19
N ARG A 143 5.35 -4.27 14.37
CA ARG A 143 5.91 -3.40 13.33
C ARG A 143 6.33 -4.19 12.09
N LYS A 144 7.03 -5.32 12.26
CA LYS A 144 7.43 -6.16 11.12
C LYS A 144 6.22 -6.64 10.31
N VAL A 145 5.18 -7.14 10.96
CA VAL A 145 3.94 -7.58 10.29
C VAL A 145 3.31 -6.41 9.53
N GLU A 146 3.20 -5.23 10.15
CA GLU A 146 2.63 -4.05 9.50
C GLU A 146 3.45 -3.60 8.27
N TYR A 147 4.79 -3.63 8.35
CA TYR A 147 5.65 -3.35 7.20
C TYR A 147 5.50 -4.39 6.09
N THR A 148 5.43 -5.67 6.45
CA THR A 148 5.23 -6.75 5.47
C THR A 148 3.89 -6.61 4.76
N ASP A 149 2.81 -6.29 5.48
CA ASP A 149 1.50 -6.05 4.89
C ASP A 149 1.49 -4.83 3.95
N LYS A 150 2.17 -3.74 4.34
CA LYS A 150 2.37 -2.56 3.49
C LYS A 150 3.15 -2.90 2.22
N CYS A 151 4.25 -3.66 2.33
CA CYS A 151 5.00 -4.15 1.18
C CYS A 151 4.15 -5.04 0.26
N ASN A 152 3.37 -5.96 0.82
CA ASN A 152 2.51 -6.85 0.04
C ASN A 152 1.44 -6.07 -0.73
N LYS A 153 0.85 -5.02 -0.13
CA LYS A 153 -0.07 -4.12 -0.82
C LYS A 153 0.62 -3.38 -1.97
N LEU A 154 1.80 -2.80 -1.73
CA LEU A 154 2.58 -2.12 -2.78
C LEU A 154 2.95 -3.07 -3.93
N ILE A 155 3.31 -4.31 -3.64
CA ILE A 155 3.60 -5.33 -4.66
C ILE A 155 2.34 -5.65 -5.49
N ALA A 156 1.18 -5.77 -4.85
CA ALA A 156 -0.09 -5.99 -5.54
C ALA A 156 -0.44 -4.79 -6.44
N ASP A 157 -0.24 -3.58 -5.95
CA ASP A 157 -0.48 -2.34 -6.71
C ASP A 157 0.46 -2.27 -7.93
N ILE A 158 1.75 -2.57 -7.76
CA ILE A 158 2.72 -2.63 -8.86
C ILE A 158 2.29 -3.64 -9.92
N LYS A 159 1.91 -4.87 -9.53
CA LYS A 159 1.42 -5.87 -10.49
C LYS A 159 0.18 -5.40 -11.25
N SER A 160 -0.72 -4.68 -10.57
CA SER A 160 -1.91 -4.11 -11.21
C SER A 160 -1.55 -3.02 -12.23
N LEU A 161 -0.55 -2.18 -11.91
CA LEU A 161 -0.04 -1.12 -12.78
C LEU A 161 0.72 -1.69 -13.97
N GLU A 162 1.55 -2.71 -13.78
CA GLU A 162 2.23 -3.43 -14.86
C GLU A 162 1.23 -4.02 -15.85
N LYS A 163 0.15 -4.65 -15.36
CA LYS A 163 -0.92 -5.16 -16.21
C LYS A 163 -1.61 -4.05 -16.99
N LYS A 164 -1.94 -2.93 -16.34
CA LYS A 164 -2.53 -1.75 -17.01
C LYS A 164 -1.59 -1.18 -18.06
N HIS A 165 -0.29 -1.10 -17.78
CA HIS A 165 0.71 -0.62 -18.72
C HIS A 165 0.84 -1.55 -19.94
N GLY A 166 0.84 -2.87 -19.72
CA GLY A 166 0.82 -3.87 -20.80
C GLY A 166 -0.39 -3.72 -21.71
N ASN A 167 -1.58 -3.52 -21.14
CA ASN A 167 -2.79 -3.25 -21.92
C ASN A 167 -2.69 -1.94 -22.70
N LEU A 168 -2.24 -0.85 -22.06
CA LEU A 168 -2.08 0.45 -22.71
C LEU A 168 -1.11 0.39 -23.89
N LYS A 169 -0.03 -0.39 -23.75
CA LYS A 169 0.95 -0.59 -24.81
C LYS A 169 0.35 -1.36 -25.98
N SER A 170 -0.41 -2.42 -25.71
CA SER A 170 -1.15 -3.16 -26.75
C SER A 170 -2.16 -2.27 -27.48
N ASP A 171 -2.88 -1.42 -26.76
CA ASP A 171 -3.82 -0.45 -27.34
C ASP A 171 -3.08 0.56 -28.22
N TRP A 172 -1.92 1.05 -27.77
CA TRP A 172 -1.09 1.98 -28.53
C TRP A 172 -0.53 1.36 -29.81
N ASP A 173 -0.04 0.12 -29.75
CA ASP A 173 0.45 -0.61 -30.93
C ASP A 173 -0.68 -0.85 -31.94
N SER A 174 -1.88 -1.14 -31.46
CA SER A 174 -3.08 -1.28 -32.30
C SER A 174 -3.45 0.03 -32.99
N LEU A 175 -3.45 1.13 -32.23
CA LEU A 175 -3.79 2.46 -32.72
C LEU A 175 -2.75 2.99 -33.70
N LYS A 176 -1.47 2.68 -33.48
CA LYS A 176 -0.39 2.94 -34.43
C LYS A 176 -0.58 2.16 -35.73
N GLY A 177 -0.96 0.88 -35.66
CA GLY A 177 -1.28 0.08 -36.85
C GLY A 177 -2.41 0.70 -37.68
N ILE A 178 -3.46 1.19 -37.02
CA ILE A 178 -4.56 1.92 -37.69
C ILE A 178 -4.05 3.21 -38.34
N TYR A 179 -3.22 3.98 -37.63
CA TYR A 179 -2.64 5.21 -38.16
C TYR A 179 -1.77 4.95 -39.40
N ASP A 180 -0.92 3.91 -39.37
CA ASP A 180 -0.05 3.56 -40.49
C ASP A 180 -0.88 3.13 -41.72
N LEU A 181 -1.98 2.39 -41.51
CA LEU A 181 -2.93 2.07 -42.57
C LEU A 181 -3.57 3.32 -43.16
N TYR A 182 -4.10 4.23 -42.33
CA TYR A 182 -4.69 5.48 -42.80
C TYR A 182 -3.67 6.36 -43.55
N SER A 183 -2.46 6.47 -43.02
CA SER A 183 -1.37 7.23 -43.64
C SER A 183 -1.02 6.67 -45.03
N SER A 184 -0.91 5.35 -45.16
CA SER A 184 -0.64 4.71 -46.46
C SER A 184 -1.80 4.90 -47.45
N ALA A 185 -3.05 4.77 -47.00
CA ALA A 185 -4.24 4.99 -47.82
C ALA A 185 -4.33 6.45 -48.29
N LEU A 186 -4.04 7.42 -47.41
CA LEU A 186 -4.03 8.84 -47.74
C LEU A 186 -2.94 9.15 -48.76
N THR A 187 -1.76 8.55 -48.61
CA THR A 187 -0.65 8.68 -49.55
C THR A 187 -1.03 8.13 -50.92
N SER A 188 -1.63 6.94 -50.98
CA SER A 188 -2.15 6.35 -52.22
C SER A 188 -3.20 7.26 -52.87
N SER A 189 -4.18 7.72 -52.11
CA SER A 189 -5.25 8.58 -52.62
C SER A 189 -4.69 9.92 -53.13
N THR A 190 -3.65 10.46 -52.50
CA THR A 190 -2.96 11.68 -52.97
C THR A 190 -2.28 11.44 -54.32
N ILE A 191 -1.66 10.26 -54.52
CA ILE A 191 -1.06 9.88 -55.80
C ILE A 191 -2.14 9.73 -56.88
N ASP A 192 -3.27 9.08 -56.55
CA ASP A 192 -4.38 8.89 -57.48
C ASP A 192 -4.99 10.23 -57.91
N LEU A 193 -5.20 11.16 -56.96
CA LEU A 193 -5.68 12.51 -57.25
C LEU A 193 -4.70 13.31 -58.12
N LYS A 194 -3.39 13.19 -57.85
CA LYS A 194 -2.37 13.84 -58.67
C LYS A 194 -2.42 13.33 -60.12
N THR A 195 -2.54 12.01 -60.29
CA THR A 195 -2.66 11.36 -61.60
C THR A 195 -3.93 11.80 -62.32
N ALA A 196 -5.07 11.83 -61.62
CA ALA A 196 -6.33 12.31 -62.17
C ALA A 196 -6.26 13.78 -62.61
N ASN A 197 -5.58 14.62 -61.83
CA ASN A 197 -5.38 16.03 -62.16
C ASN A 197 -4.47 16.23 -63.38
N GLU A 198 -3.42 15.42 -63.51
CA GLU A 198 -2.56 15.41 -64.71
C GLU A 198 -3.36 14.99 -65.96
N ASN A 199 -4.18 13.95 -65.85
CA ASN A 199 -5.08 13.52 -66.93
C ASN A 199 -6.07 14.62 -67.32
N LEU A 200 -6.69 15.30 -66.34
CA LEU A 200 -7.63 16.39 -66.59
C LEU A 200 -6.95 17.59 -67.28
N SER A 201 -5.70 17.89 -66.90
CA SER A 201 -4.88 18.91 -67.57
C SER A 201 -4.62 18.55 -69.04
N ASN A 202 -4.34 17.28 -69.34
CA ASN A 202 -4.15 16.80 -70.72
C ASN A 202 -5.44 16.90 -71.54
N VAL A 203 -6.56 16.42 -70.99
CA VAL A 203 -7.89 16.53 -71.64
C VAL A 203 -8.24 17.98 -71.93
N LYS A 204 -7.93 18.90 -71.00
CA LYS A 204 -8.16 20.33 -71.22
C LYS A 204 -7.35 20.86 -72.41
N LYS A 205 -6.08 20.46 -72.55
CA LYS A 205 -5.25 20.85 -73.70
C LYS A 205 -5.85 20.32 -75.02
N GLU A 206 -6.26 19.06 -75.05
CA GLU A 206 -6.91 18.47 -76.23
C GLU A 206 -8.20 19.21 -76.60
N LEU A 207 -9.00 19.64 -75.60
CA LEU A 207 -10.20 20.42 -75.82
C LEU A 207 -9.89 21.83 -76.37
N ASP A 208 -8.85 22.49 -75.85
CA ASP A 208 -8.39 23.80 -76.34
C ASP A 208 -7.89 23.69 -77.80
N GLU A 209 -7.15 22.62 -78.14
CA GLU A 209 -6.72 22.33 -79.52
C GLU A 209 -7.91 22.09 -80.44
N LEU A 210 -8.91 21.30 -80.01
CA LEU A 210 -10.13 21.06 -80.77
C LEU A 210 -10.94 22.35 -80.98
N SER A 211 -11.04 23.20 -79.95
CA SER A 211 -11.72 24.49 -80.02
C SER A 211 -11.05 25.44 -81.02
N ASN A 212 -9.71 25.47 -81.04
CA ASN A 212 -8.95 26.23 -82.02
C ASN A 212 -9.19 25.69 -83.44
N PHE A 213 -9.16 24.38 -83.62
CA PHE A 213 -9.46 23.73 -84.90
C PHE A 213 -10.89 24.05 -85.39
N ILE A 214 -11.89 23.99 -84.52
CA ILE A 214 -13.28 24.38 -84.86
C ILE A 214 -13.35 25.86 -85.26
N SER A 215 -12.63 26.73 -84.56
CA SER A 215 -12.57 28.16 -84.87
C SER A 215 -11.94 28.42 -86.25
N GLU A 216 -10.88 27.69 -86.59
CA GLU A 216 -10.26 27.71 -87.93
C GLU A 216 -11.23 27.22 -89.02
N MET A 217 -11.93 26.11 -88.76
CA MET A 217 -12.94 25.56 -89.68
C MET A 217 -14.10 26.53 -89.93
N LEU A 218 -14.61 27.20 -88.88
CA LEU A 218 -15.66 28.22 -89.02
C LEU A 218 -15.16 29.47 -89.77
N ALA A 219 -13.88 29.84 -89.60
CA ALA A 219 -13.27 30.93 -90.37
C ALA A 219 -13.17 30.58 -91.86
N LEU A 220 -12.79 29.33 -92.19
CA LEU A 220 -12.79 28.82 -93.56
C LEU A 220 -14.20 28.76 -94.16
N GLU A 221 -15.21 28.36 -93.39
CA GLU A 221 -16.61 28.37 -93.83
C GLU A 221 -17.09 29.80 -94.15
N LYS A 222 -16.75 30.79 -93.31
CA LYS A 222 -17.04 32.22 -93.59
C LYS A 222 -16.34 32.70 -94.86
N ILE A 223 -15.08 32.31 -95.08
CA ILE A 223 -14.35 32.66 -96.30
C ILE A 223 -15.02 32.03 -97.53
N SER A 224 -15.39 30.74 -97.46
CA SER A 224 -16.10 30.03 -98.53
C SER A 224 -17.44 30.70 -98.86
N ASN A 225 -18.24 31.06 -97.85
CA ASN A 225 -19.51 31.76 -98.04
C ASN A 225 -19.34 33.18 -98.60
N ASN A 226 -18.29 33.91 -98.19
CA ASN A 226 -17.96 35.22 -98.75
C ASN A 226 -17.49 35.12 -100.21
N GLN A 227 -16.71 34.08 -100.57
CA GLN A 227 -16.34 33.84 -101.96
C GLN A 227 -17.57 33.50 -102.82
N LEU A 228 -18.52 32.73 -102.28
CA LEU A 228 -19.77 32.42 -102.95
C LEU A 228 -20.65 33.67 -103.14
N SER A 229 -20.72 34.55 -102.14
CA SER A 229 -21.45 35.83 -102.27
C SER A 229 -20.77 36.75 -103.28
N GLU A 230 -19.45 36.81 -103.31
CA GLU A 230 -18.69 37.61 -104.27
C GLU A 230 -18.84 37.07 -105.71
N ILE A 231 -18.92 35.75 -105.89
CA ILE A 231 -19.25 35.11 -107.16
C ILE A 231 -20.70 35.43 -107.53
N LYS A 232 -21.64 35.33 -106.58
CA LYS A 232 -23.05 35.64 -106.81
C LYS A 232 -23.23 37.11 -107.22
N ASP A 233 -22.53 38.03 -106.56
CA ASP A 233 -22.52 39.46 -106.88
C ASP A 233 -21.82 39.73 -108.21
N LYS A 234 -20.70 39.06 -108.52
CA LYS A 234 -20.05 39.14 -109.84
C LYS A 234 -20.97 38.60 -110.94
N VAL A 235 -21.70 37.52 -110.70
CA VAL A 235 -22.67 36.92 -111.63
C VAL A 235 -23.87 37.85 -111.81
N ILE A 236 -24.45 38.39 -110.73
CA ILE A 236 -25.54 39.37 -110.78
C ILE A 236 -25.10 40.63 -111.52
N THR A 237 -23.89 41.14 -111.25
CA THR A 237 -23.33 42.33 -111.92
C THR A 237 -23.11 42.06 -113.41
N ARG A 238 -22.66 40.86 -113.78
CA ARG A 238 -22.47 40.46 -115.19
C ARG A 238 -23.79 40.28 -115.92
N ILE A 239 -24.81 39.69 -115.27
CA ILE A 239 -26.18 39.60 -115.79
C ILE A 239 -26.77 41.01 -115.98
N ASN A 240 -26.60 41.90 -115.01
CA ASN A 240 -27.09 43.29 -115.10
C ASN A 240 -26.33 44.10 -116.15
N GLY A 241 -25.02 43.88 -116.33
CA GLY A 241 -24.22 44.49 -117.39
C GLY A 241 -24.64 44.01 -118.78
N ILE A 242 -24.96 42.72 -118.95
CA ILE A 242 -25.51 42.18 -120.20
C ILE A 242 -26.90 42.76 -120.46
N ASN A 243 -27.78 42.84 -119.45
CA ASN A 243 -29.10 43.47 -119.60
C ASN A 243 -29.01 44.96 -119.99
N LEU A 244 -28.06 45.71 -119.44
CA LEU A 244 -27.83 47.12 -119.80
C LEU A 244 -27.29 47.28 -121.24
N ILE A 245 -26.45 46.36 -121.71
CA ILE A 245 -25.97 46.37 -123.10
C ILE A 245 -27.09 46.00 -124.08
N VAL A 246 -27.96 45.05 -123.72
CA VAL A 246 -29.12 44.66 -124.52
C VAL A 246 -30.16 45.79 -124.59
N ILE A 247 -30.42 46.50 -123.47
CA ILE A 247 -31.35 47.62 -123.43
C ILE A 247 -30.79 48.86 -124.17
N LYS A 248 -29.49 49.12 -124.09
CA LYS A 248 -28.85 50.26 -124.78
C LYS A 248 -28.75 50.05 -126.30
N ASN A 249 -28.54 48.82 -126.76
CA ASN A 249 -28.50 48.51 -128.19
C ASN A 249 -29.90 48.43 -128.83
N SER A 250 -30.97 48.25 -128.03
CA SER A 250 -32.35 48.22 -128.54
C SER A 250 -33.07 49.58 -128.48
N SER A 251 -32.57 50.55 -127.72
CA SER A 251 -33.10 51.92 -127.71
C SER A 251 -32.61 52.79 -128.86
N ASP A 252 -31.36 52.62 -129.31
CA ASP A 252 -30.73 53.54 -130.27
C ASP A 252 -31.11 53.26 -131.74
N GLU A 253 -31.58 52.06 -132.08
CA GLU A 253 -32.12 51.75 -133.41
C GLU A 253 -33.61 52.08 -133.60
N PHE A 254 -34.38 52.21 -132.50
CA PHE A 254 -35.84 52.41 -132.58
C PHE A 254 -36.23 53.90 -132.69
N PHE A 255 -35.47 54.81 -132.05
CA PHE A 255 -35.83 56.24 -132.00
C PHE A 255 -35.41 57.08 -133.22
N ASN A 256 -34.59 56.54 -134.13
CA ASN A 256 -34.22 57.24 -135.37
C ASN A 256 -35.10 56.88 -136.60
N ARG A 257 -36.14 56.04 -136.44
CA ARG A 257 -37.03 55.62 -137.54
C ARG A 257 -38.46 56.15 -137.48
N ILE A 258 -38.86 56.93 -136.48
CA ILE A 258 -40.25 57.40 -136.37
C ILE A 258 -40.30 58.89 -135.95
N PHE A 259 -40.17 59.78 -136.94
CA PHE A 259 -40.64 61.16 -136.86
C PHE A 259 -41.13 61.63 -138.24
N ILE A 260 -42.38 61.29 -138.61
CA ILE A 260 -43.19 62.01 -139.60
C ILE A 260 -44.69 61.94 -139.20
N ARG A 261 -45.26 63.15 -139.04
CA ARG A 261 -46.66 63.65 -139.18
C ARG A 261 -47.68 63.56 -138.03
N ASP A 262 -48.26 64.74 -137.82
CA ASP A 262 -49.11 65.23 -136.73
C ASP A 262 -50.38 65.88 -137.34
N GLU A 263 -51.00 65.21 -138.33
CA GLU A 263 -52.08 65.78 -139.17
C GLU A 263 -53.52 65.34 -138.80
N ASP A 264 -53.71 64.41 -137.85
CA ASP A 264 -55.02 63.78 -137.59
C ASP A 264 -55.70 64.14 -136.25
N VAL A 265 -55.08 64.96 -135.39
CA VAL A 265 -55.62 65.25 -134.03
C VAL A 265 -56.67 66.37 -134.02
N LYS A 266 -56.72 67.23 -135.05
CA LYS A 266 -57.67 68.37 -135.10
C LYS A 266 -59.10 67.98 -135.53
N HIS A 267 -59.31 66.78 -136.06
CA HIS A 267 -60.62 66.36 -136.56
C HIS A 267 -61.49 65.62 -135.51
N LEU A 268 -60.89 65.20 -134.38
CA LEU A 268 -61.54 64.43 -133.31
C LEU A 268 -62.16 65.29 -132.19
N ASP A 269 -61.59 66.45 -131.84
CA ASP A 269 -62.12 67.30 -130.75
C ASP A 269 -63.39 68.09 -131.15
N LYS A 270 -63.52 68.42 -132.45
CA LYS A 270 -64.73 69.08 -132.99
C LYS A 270 -65.97 68.17 -132.93
N LYS A 271 -65.78 66.86 -133.13
CA LYS A 271 -66.84 65.85 -133.01
C LYS A 271 -67.28 65.62 -131.57
N MET A 272 -66.37 65.83 -130.60
CA MET A 272 -66.62 65.72 -129.16
C MET A 272 -67.46 66.90 -128.61
N LYS A 273 -67.28 68.11 -129.16
CA LYS A 273 -68.06 69.30 -128.79
C LYS A 273 -69.52 69.27 -129.29
N GLU A 274 -69.81 68.61 -130.40
CA GLU A 274 -71.18 68.40 -130.92
C GLU A 274 -71.96 67.32 -130.17
N THR A 275 -71.29 66.41 -129.45
CA THR A 275 -71.93 65.39 -128.62
C THR A 275 -72.28 65.90 -127.22
N LEU A 276 -71.50 66.85 -126.69
CA LEU A 276 -71.70 67.41 -125.35
C LEU A 276 -72.83 68.48 -125.29
N SER A 277 -73.09 69.24 -126.36
CA SER A 277 -74.23 70.21 -126.36
C SER A 277 -75.60 69.55 -126.50
N ASN A 278 -75.67 68.32 -127.01
CA ASN A 278 -76.90 67.53 -127.14
C ASN A 278 -77.31 66.82 -125.83
N ILE A 279 -76.46 66.82 -124.80
CA ILE A 279 -76.72 66.16 -123.51
C ILE A 279 -77.18 67.17 -122.44
N GLU A 280 -76.76 68.44 -122.50
CA GLU A 280 -77.12 69.46 -121.49
C GLU A 280 -78.44 70.22 -121.74
N SER A 281 -79.19 69.93 -122.80
CA SER A 281 -80.48 70.59 -123.09
C SER A 281 -81.71 69.67 -123.03
N ARG A 282 -81.56 68.43 -122.55
CA ARG A 282 -82.68 67.48 -122.39
C ARG A 282 -83.15 67.21 -120.95
N ASP A 283 -82.53 67.83 -119.95
CA ASP A 283 -83.03 67.87 -118.57
C ASP A 283 -83.32 69.30 -118.11
N ASN A 284 -84.30 69.96 -118.76
CA ASN A 284 -85.12 70.97 -118.10
C ASN A 284 -86.52 71.10 -118.75
N PRO A 285 -87.55 70.39 -118.24
CA PRO A 285 -88.95 70.67 -118.52
C PRO A 285 -89.48 71.75 -117.56
N LYS A 286 -90.21 72.74 -118.09
CA LYS A 286 -90.83 73.86 -117.35
C LYS A 286 -91.54 73.44 -116.05
N TYR A 287 -91.10 73.99 -114.92
CA TYR A 287 -91.87 74.83 -113.99
C TYR A 287 -90.93 75.84 -113.34
#